data_AF-A0A3M1YTL1-F1
#
_entry.id   AF-A0A3M1YTL1-F1
#
_cell.length_a   1.000
_cell.length_b   1.000
_cell.length_c   1.000
_cell.angle_alpha   90.00
_cell.angle_beta   90.00
_cell.angle_gamma   90.00
#
_symmetry.space_group_name_H-M   'P 1'
#
loop_
_entity.id
_entity.type
_entity.pdbx_description
1 polymer ?
#
loop_
_entity_poly.entity_id
_entity_poly.type
_entity_poly.pdbx_seq_one_letter_code
_entity_poly.pdbx_strand_id
1 'polypeptide(L)'
;MKERVQKLMAQADIGSRRACEEIIRQGRVRVNGQVISIGDKADPEKDIIEVDGVRIRPEKQRRLYIVFNKPRNVLSAKTGNPKDDRPTVRELIPIEGHLFTIGRLDAESEGLMVLTNDGDLANQLAHPRYEHTKTYKVEVYGRVTDETVERWEAGVWLPEGKTARCSVKILGRTHETTILRVVLTEGKKRQIRRVAAML
;
A
#
# COMPACT_ATOMS: atom_id res chain seq x y z
N MET A 1 -16.32 19.56 7.22
CA MET A 1 -15.70 18.76 8.31
C MET A 1 -14.21 19.07 8.29
N LYS A 2 -13.57 19.29 9.45
CA LYS A 2 -12.15 19.63 9.48
C LYS A 2 -11.26 18.41 9.20
N GLU A 3 -10.38 18.54 8.22
CA GLU A 3 -9.37 17.53 7.87
C GLU A 3 -7.96 18.10 8.01
N ARG A 4 -6.97 17.23 8.18
CA ARG A 4 -5.56 17.65 8.25
C ARG A 4 -5.16 18.35 6.95
N VAL A 5 -4.51 19.51 7.05
CA VAL A 5 -4.18 20.33 5.86
C VAL A 5 -3.28 19.57 4.88
N GLN A 6 -2.32 18.76 5.35
CA GLN A 6 -1.51 17.93 4.46
C GLN A 6 -2.30 16.85 3.69
N LYS A 7 -3.49 16.44 4.17
CA LYS A 7 -4.39 15.55 3.43
C LYS A 7 -5.10 16.33 2.32
N LEU A 8 -5.61 17.53 2.65
CA LEU A 8 -6.27 18.41 1.69
C LEU A 8 -5.31 18.87 0.57
N MET A 9 -4.07 19.22 0.91
CA MET A 9 -3.02 19.54 -0.06
C MET A 9 -2.71 18.36 -0.99
N ALA A 10 -2.66 17.15 -0.45
CA ALA A 10 -2.42 15.95 -1.26
C ALA A 10 -3.59 15.63 -2.20
N GLN A 11 -4.83 15.91 -1.79
CA GLN A 11 -6.02 15.81 -2.63
C GLN A 11 -6.08 16.89 -3.72
N ALA A 12 -5.44 18.03 -3.48
CA ALA A 12 -5.27 19.11 -4.46
C ALA A 12 -4.01 18.93 -5.33
N ASP A 13 -3.47 17.71 -5.42
CA ASP A 13 -2.29 17.35 -6.22
C ASP A 13 -0.99 18.12 -5.94
N ILE A 14 -0.88 18.80 -4.79
CA ILE A 14 0.34 19.53 -4.41
C ILE A 14 1.51 18.58 -4.15
N GLY A 15 1.22 17.35 -3.71
CA GLY A 15 2.24 16.33 -3.49
C GLY A 15 1.76 15.19 -2.61
N SER A 16 2.67 14.30 -2.23
CA SER A 16 2.34 13.30 -1.19
C SER A 16 2.06 14.00 0.15
N ARG A 17 1.33 13.35 1.06
CA ARG A 17 1.08 13.88 2.41
C ARG A 17 2.37 14.27 3.14
N ARG A 18 3.45 13.49 2.99
CA ARG A 18 4.76 13.79 3.60
C ARG A 18 5.47 14.96 2.93
N ALA A 19 5.38 15.07 1.60
CA ALA A 19 5.91 16.24 0.89
C ALA A 19 5.16 17.51 1.31
N CYS A 20 3.83 17.42 1.49
CA CYS A 20 3.02 18.52 2.00
C CYS A 20 3.40 18.91 3.43
N GLU A 21 3.73 17.96 4.31
CA GLU A 21 4.25 18.27 5.65
C GLU A 21 5.55 19.06 5.60
N GLU A 22 6.43 18.79 4.64
CA GLU A 22 7.67 19.55 4.46
C GLU A 22 7.39 20.98 3.96
N ILE A 23 6.46 21.15 3.02
CA ILE A 23 6.02 22.48 2.57
C ILE A 23 5.41 23.28 3.74
N ILE A 24 4.64 22.61 4.62
CA ILE A 24 4.09 23.23 5.83
C ILE A 24 5.24 23.66 6.77
N ARG A 25 6.25 22.82 7.02
CA ARG A 25 7.41 23.19 7.86
C ARG A 25 8.17 24.40 7.34
N GLN A 26 8.23 24.57 6.03
CA GLN A 26 8.88 25.71 5.40
C GLN A 26 8.08 27.02 5.57
N GLY A 27 6.92 27.01 6.23
CA GLY A 27 6.09 28.20 6.45
C GLY A 27 5.39 28.69 5.18
N ARG A 28 5.34 27.85 4.13
CA ARG A 28 4.81 28.19 2.81
C ARG A 28 3.31 28.01 2.69
N VAL A 29 2.65 27.47 3.71
CA VAL A 29 1.22 27.17 3.72
C VAL A 29 0.50 28.10 4.67
N ARG A 30 -0.57 28.71 4.18
CA ARG A 30 -1.46 29.55 4.98
C ARG A 30 -2.88 28.98 4.98
N VAL A 31 -3.56 29.13 6.11
CA VAL A 31 -5.00 28.90 6.23
C VAL A 31 -5.63 30.19 6.74
N ASN A 32 -6.56 30.76 5.97
CA ASN A 32 -7.18 32.05 6.24
C ASN A 32 -6.15 33.16 6.52
N GLY A 33 -5.08 33.19 5.72
CA GLY A 33 -4.00 34.18 5.84
C GLY A 33 -2.96 33.91 6.94
N GLN A 34 -3.16 32.90 7.80
CA GLN A 34 -2.22 32.57 8.89
C GLN A 34 -1.33 31.40 8.51
N VAL A 35 -0.02 31.50 8.76
CA VAL A 35 0.93 30.40 8.58
C VAL A 35 0.62 29.29 9.56
N ILE A 36 0.54 28.05 9.07
CA ILE A 36 0.15 26.87 9.87
C ILE A 36 1.35 25.99 10.24
N SER A 37 1.13 25.07 11.17
CA SER A 37 2.07 24.03 11.58
C SER A 37 1.58 22.63 11.18
N ILE A 38 2.48 21.64 11.20
CA ILE A 38 2.11 20.25 10.92
C ILE A 38 1.04 19.78 11.89
N GLY A 39 -0.05 19.24 11.35
CA GLY A 39 -1.15 18.66 12.13
C GLY A 39 -2.37 19.56 12.23
N ASP A 40 -2.23 20.83 11.84
CA ASP A 40 -3.35 21.75 11.72
C ASP A 40 -4.40 21.22 10.75
N LYS A 41 -5.65 21.61 11.01
CA LYS A 41 -6.82 21.15 10.27
C LYS A 41 -7.60 22.34 9.71
N ALA A 42 -8.13 22.16 8.51
CA ALA A 42 -8.99 23.13 7.83
C ALA A 42 -10.27 22.43 7.35
N ASP A 43 -11.36 23.19 7.23
CA ASP A 43 -12.57 22.76 6.55
C ASP A 43 -12.50 23.21 5.08
N PRO A 44 -12.40 22.29 4.10
CA PRO A 44 -12.21 22.67 2.70
C PRO A 44 -13.37 23.48 2.09
N GLU A 45 -14.56 23.46 2.72
CA GLU A 45 -15.74 24.21 2.27
C GLU A 45 -15.79 25.63 2.86
N LYS A 46 -15.05 25.91 3.93
CA LYS A 46 -15.13 27.19 4.66
C LYS A 46 -13.81 27.95 4.71
N ASP A 47 -12.70 27.23 4.87
CA ASP A 47 -11.38 27.80 5.05
C ASP A 47 -10.67 27.98 3.70
N ILE A 48 -9.88 29.05 3.59
CA ILE A 48 -9.03 29.32 2.43
C ILE A 48 -7.65 28.75 2.72
N ILE A 49 -7.22 27.78 1.92
CA ILE A 49 -5.88 27.20 2.02
C ILE A 49 -5.04 27.75 0.87
N GLU A 50 -3.87 28.29 1.18
CA GLU A 50 -2.94 28.86 0.21
C GLU A 50 -1.57 28.20 0.35
N VAL A 51 -0.94 27.89 -0.77
CA VAL A 51 0.45 27.43 -0.84
C VAL A 51 1.20 28.44 -1.69
N ASP A 52 2.24 29.07 -1.12
CA ASP A 52 3.00 30.15 -1.77
C ASP A 52 2.11 31.30 -2.30
N GLY A 53 1.03 31.61 -1.56
CA GLY A 53 0.08 32.66 -1.94
C GLY A 53 -0.92 32.25 -3.03
N VAL A 54 -0.85 31.02 -3.54
CA VAL A 54 -1.84 30.50 -4.49
C VAL A 54 -2.88 29.70 -3.72
N ARG A 55 -4.15 30.10 -3.82
CA ARG A 55 -5.26 29.36 -3.23
C ARG A 55 -5.37 27.98 -3.88
N ILE A 56 -5.29 26.94 -3.06
CA ILE A 56 -5.56 25.58 -3.51
C ILE A 56 -7.02 25.24 -3.22
N ARG A 57 -7.62 24.46 -4.12
CA ARG A 57 -8.92 23.84 -3.89
C ARG A 57 -8.73 22.34 -4.03
N PRO A 58 -8.98 21.55 -2.97
CA PRO A 58 -9.16 20.12 -3.16
C PRO A 58 -10.41 19.95 -4.03
N GLU A 59 -10.22 19.84 -5.33
CA GLU A 59 -11.33 19.55 -6.22
C GLU A 59 -11.96 18.22 -5.81
N LYS A 60 -13.27 18.08 -6.04
CA LYS A 60 -13.93 16.77 -6.05
C LYS A 60 -13.41 16.00 -7.25
N GLN A 61 -12.18 15.50 -7.15
CA GLN A 61 -11.61 14.63 -8.16
C GLN A 61 -12.54 13.43 -8.33
N ARG A 62 -12.76 13.04 -9.58
CA ARG A 62 -13.44 11.78 -9.88
C ARG A 62 -12.72 10.67 -9.12
N ARG A 63 -13.46 9.87 -8.36
CA ARG A 63 -12.89 8.71 -7.68
C ARG A 63 -12.49 7.67 -8.71
N LEU A 64 -11.25 7.20 -8.60
CA LEU A 64 -10.65 6.20 -9.48
C LEU A 64 -10.41 4.93 -8.67
N TYR A 65 -10.84 3.80 -9.21
CA TYR A 65 -10.65 2.49 -8.63
C TYR A 65 -10.15 1.56 -9.72
N ILE A 66 -8.88 1.17 -9.63
CA ILE A 66 -8.19 0.42 -10.69
C ILE A 66 -7.75 -0.91 -10.09
N VAL A 67 -8.15 -1.99 -10.75
CA VAL A 67 -7.65 -3.33 -10.49
C VAL A 67 -6.61 -3.65 -11.55
N PHE A 68 -5.41 -3.99 -11.10
CA PHE A 68 -4.25 -4.20 -11.95
C PHE A 68 -3.64 -5.56 -11.64
N ASN A 69 -3.38 -6.37 -12.67
CA ASN A 69 -2.55 -7.56 -12.51
C ASN A 69 -1.08 -7.15 -12.66
N LYS A 70 -0.40 -6.95 -11.53
CA LYS A 70 0.98 -6.53 -11.48
C LYS A 70 1.89 -7.64 -12.02
N PRO A 71 2.73 -7.38 -13.04
CA PRO A 71 3.70 -8.35 -13.51
C PRO A 71 4.94 -8.39 -12.59
N ARG A 72 5.77 -9.41 -12.76
CA ARG A 72 7.05 -9.54 -12.07
C ARG A 72 8.01 -8.41 -12.49
N ASN A 73 8.98 -8.12 -11.62
CA ASN A 73 10.03 -7.10 -11.81
C ASN A 73 9.50 -5.66 -11.89
N VAL A 74 8.35 -5.40 -11.27
CA VAL A 74 7.76 -4.05 -11.15
C VAL A 74 7.72 -3.62 -9.68
N LEU A 75 8.08 -2.38 -9.38
CA LEU A 75 8.08 -1.84 -8.03
C LEU A 75 6.69 -1.32 -7.62
N SER A 76 6.22 -1.72 -6.44
CA SER A 76 5.01 -1.16 -5.80
C SER A 76 5.28 0.23 -5.20
N ALA A 77 5.55 1.20 -6.06
CA ALA A 77 5.91 2.57 -5.68
C ALA A 77 5.17 3.61 -6.56
N LYS A 78 5.04 4.84 -6.04
CA LYS A 78 4.47 5.98 -6.77
C LYS A 78 5.49 6.63 -7.71
N THR A 79 6.76 6.59 -7.32
CA THR A 79 7.88 7.22 -8.03
C THR A 79 9.03 6.23 -8.15
N GLY A 80 9.80 6.34 -9.24
CA GLY A 80 11.00 5.56 -9.44
C GLY A 80 12.02 5.74 -8.31
N ASN A 81 12.94 4.78 -8.21
CA ASN A 81 14.04 4.82 -7.26
C ASN A 81 15.34 4.93 -8.06
N PRO A 82 16.17 5.97 -7.88
CA PRO A 82 17.43 6.11 -8.63
C PRO A 82 18.40 4.93 -8.48
N LYS A 83 18.24 4.11 -7.43
CA LYS A 83 19.05 2.91 -7.17
C LYS A 83 18.43 1.62 -7.70
N ASP A 84 17.29 1.70 -8.38
CA ASP A 84 16.51 0.55 -8.84
C ASP A 84 15.84 0.90 -10.17
N ASP A 85 16.34 0.30 -11.25
CA ASP A 85 15.97 0.57 -12.63
C ASP A 85 14.63 -0.07 -13.05
N ARG A 86 14.03 -0.88 -12.17
CA ARG A 86 12.74 -1.52 -12.42
C ARG A 86 11.62 -0.47 -12.53
N PRO A 87 10.68 -0.65 -13.48
CA PRO A 87 9.56 0.26 -13.61
C PRO A 87 8.66 0.20 -12.38
N THR A 88 7.97 1.30 -12.10
CA THR A 88 6.98 1.33 -11.03
C THR A 88 5.59 0.95 -11.52
N VAL A 89 4.72 0.48 -10.62
CA VAL A 89 3.31 0.24 -10.96
C VAL A 89 2.66 1.52 -11.48
N ARG A 90 3.05 2.70 -10.99
CA ARG A 90 2.49 3.98 -11.45
C ARG A 90 2.80 4.27 -12.92
N GLU A 91 3.99 3.90 -13.40
CA GLU A 91 4.41 4.06 -14.80
C GLU A 91 3.63 3.16 -15.76
N LEU A 92 3.16 2.00 -15.29
CA LEU A 92 2.38 1.06 -16.10
C LEU A 92 0.88 1.42 -16.20
N ILE A 93 0.43 2.45 -15.49
CA ILE A 93 -0.97 2.88 -15.46
C ILE A 93 -1.07 4.25 -16.15
N PRO A 94 -1.47 4.32 -17.44
CA PRO A 94 -1.54 5.56 -18.22
C PRO A 94 -2.79 6.37 -17.89
N ILE A 95 -3.11 6.50 -16.60
CA ILE A 95 -4.21 7.32 -16.09
C ILE A 95 -3.58 8.47 -15.33
N GLU A 96 -3.98 9.69 -15.65
CA GLU A 96 -3.53 10.91 -14.98
C GLU A 96 -4.10 11.02 -13.56
N GLY A 97 -3.48 11.89 -12.76
CA GLY A 97 -3.91 12.17 -11.39
C GLY A 97 -3.17 11.37 -10.30
N HIS A 98 -3.54 11.68 -9.06
CA HIS A 98 -2.87 11.17 -7.87
C HIS A 98 -3.39 9.78 -7.45
N LEU A 99 -2.83 8.75 -8.08
CA LEU A 99 -3.04 7.36 -7.71
C LEU A 99 -2.01 6.86 -6.70
N PHE A 100 -2.44 6.00 -5.80
CA PHE A 100 -1.59 5.22 -4.89
C PHE A 100 -2.06 3.78 -4.78
N THR A 101 -1.13 2.87 -4.47
CA THR A 101 -1.41 1.45 -4.32
C THR A 101 -2.04 1.14 -2.95
N ILE A 102 -2.97 0.20 -2.92
CA ILE A 102 -3.49 -0.38 -1.69
C ILE A 102 -2.60 -1.56 -1.31
N GLY A 103 -1.78 -1.36 -0.27
CA GLY A 103 -0.73 -2.30 0.10
C GLY A 103 0.40 -2.34 -0.93
N ARG A 104 1.24 -3.39 -0.84
CA ARG A 104 2.41 -3.59 -1.70
C ARG A 104 2.59 -5.06 -2.01
N LEU A 105 3.02 -5.35 -3.24
CA LEU A 105 3.61 -6.64 -3.61
C LEU A 105 5.12 -6.46 -3.77
N ASP A 106 5.88 -7.50 -3.46
CA ASP A 106 7.31 -7.52 -3.79
C ASP A 106 7.51 -7.38 -5.31
N ALA A 107 8.68 -6.88 -5.72
CA ALA A 107 9.02 -6.78 -7.14
C ALA A 107 8.91 -8.14 -7.85
N GLU A 108 9.40 -9.19 -7.19
CA GLU A 108 9.37 -10.59 -7.64
C GLU A 108 7.99 -11.27 -7.55
N SER A 109 6.98 -10.58 -7.03
CA SER A 109 5.63 -11.11 -6.90
C SER A 109 4.72 -10.52 -7.97
N GLU A 110 3.77 -11.34 -8.42
CA GLU A 110 2.79 -11.00 -9.43
C GLU A 110 1.38 -11.04 -8.86
N GLY A 111 0.41 -10.50 -9.58
CA GLY A 111 -1.00 -10.69 -9.28
C GLY A 111 -1.74 -9.40 -8.94
N LEU A 112 -2.87 -9.58 -8.26
CA LEU A 112 -3.83 -8.53 -7.97
C LEU A 112 -3.21 -7.39 -7.16
N MET A 113 -3.32 -6.18 -7.69
CA MET A 113 -3.05 -4.92 -7.02
C MET A 113 -4.19 -3.95 -7.27
N VAL A 114 -4.50 -3.13 -6.26
CA VAL A 114 -5.52 -2.08 -6.39
C VAL A 114 -4.84 -0.73 -6.31
N LEU A 115 -5.22 0.20 -7.19
CA LEU A 115 -4.82 1.60 -7.14
C LEU A 115 -6.05 2.49 -7.02
N THR A 116 -5.92 3.57 -6.27
CA THR A 116 -7.00 4.55 -6.09
C THR A 116 -6.47 5.93 -5.75
N ASN A 117 -7.29 6.96 -5.92
CA ASN A 117 -7.12 8.29 -5.32
C ASN A 117 -8.01 8.48 -4.06
N ASP A 118 -8.81 7.47 -3.70
CA ASP A 118 -9.67 7.46 -2.51
C ASP A 118 -8.88 6.97 -1.29
N GLY A 119 -8.40 7.93 -0.49
CA GLY A 119 -7.56 7.64 0.67
C GLY A 119 -8.30 6.91 1.79
N ASP A 120 -9.62 7.09 1.88
CA ASP A 120 -10.44 6.48 2.92
C ASP A 120 -10.66 5.00 2.60
N LEU A 121 -10.97 4.66 1.34
CA LEU A 121 -11.05 3.27 0.89
C LEU A 121 -9.69 2.56 1.00
N ALA A 122 -8.60 3.22 0.63
CA ALA A 122 -7.28 2.61 0.75
C ALA A 122 -6.91 2.30 2.19
N ASN A 123 -7.22 3.20 3.13
CA ASN A 123 -7.05 2.93 4.54
C ASN A 123 -7.93 1.75 5.01
N GLN A 124 -9.19 1.70 4.56
CA GLN A 124 -10.09 0.60 4.90
C GLN A 124 -9.55 -0.74 4.44
N LEU A 125 -9.08 -0.84 3.19
CA LEU A 125 -8.61 -2.10 2.62
C LEU A 125 -7.21 -2.51 3.08
N ALA A 126 -6.33 -1.55 3.41
CA ALA A 126 -4.95 -1.83 3.79
C ALA A 126 -4.73 -1.98 5.30
N HIS A 127 -5.52 -1.31 6.14
CA HIS A 127 -5.23 -1.24 7.57
C HIS A 127 -5.54 -2.57 8.28
N PRO A 128 -4.61 -3.13 9.09
CA PRO A 128 -4.77 -4.45 9.72
C PRO A 128 -6.05 -4.62 10.55
N ARG A 129 -6.53 -3.56 11.20
CA ARG A 129 -7.78 -3.55 12.01
C ARG A 129 -9.03 -4.05 11.28
N TYR A 130 -9.05 -4.01 9.95
CA TYR A 130 -10.20 -4.47 9.15
C TYR A 130 -10.08 -5.93 8.74
N GLU A 131 -8.94 -6.58 9.01
CA GLU A 131 -8.73 -8.02 8.88
C GLU A 131 -9.05 -8.60 7.49
N HIS A 132 -8.97 -7.76 6.45
CA HIS A 132 -9.20 -8.19 5.09
C HIS A 132 -8.19 -9.25 4.67
N THR A 133 -8.70 -10.37 4.16
CA THR A 133 -7.88 -11.49 3.72
C THR A 133 -7.16 -11.19 2.41
N LYS A 134 -6.00 -11.81 2.25
CA LYS A 134 -5.15 -11.76 1.07
C LYS A 134 -4.84 -13.20 0.69
N THR A 135 -5.24 -13.60 -0.52
CA THR A 135 -5.06 -14.97 -1.00
C THR A 135 -3.94 -15.01 -2.01
N TYR A 136 -3.00 -15.93 -1.82
CA TYR A 136 -1.83 -16.12 -2.66
C TYR A 136 -1.81 -17.53 -3.20
N LYS A 137 -1.47 -17.68 -4.48
CA LYS A 137 -0.97 -18.93 -5.05
C LYS A 137 0.55 -18.90 -4.91
N VAL A 138 1.10 -19.86 -4.19
CA VAL A 138 2.52 -19.93 -3.84
C VAL A 138 3.08 -21.22 -4.40
N GLU A 139 4.17 -21.14 -5.13
CA GLU A 139 4.96 -22.30 -5.53
C GLU A 139 6.23 -22.34 -4.70
N VAL A 140 6.52 -23.50 -4.12
CA VAL A 140 7.72 -23.75 -3.33
C VAL A 140 8.45 -24.97 -3.88
N TYR A 141 9.77 -24.96 -3.79
CA TYR A 141 10.58 -26.14 -4.11
C TYR A 141 10.46 -27.17 -2.99
N GLY A 142 10.46 -28.44 -3.37
CA GLY A 142 10.27 -29.59 -2.49
C GLY A 142 8.81 -29.97 -2.27
N ARG A 143 8.64 -31.06 -1.51
CA ARG A 143 7.34 -31.64 -1.19
C ARG A 143 6.91 -31.21 0.20
N VAL A 144 5.97 -30.29 0.28
CA VAL A 144 5.40 -29.82 1.56
C VAL A 144 4.52 -30.93 2.15
N THR A 145 4.80 -31.33 3.39
CA THR A 145 4.01 -32.32 4.15
C THR A 145 2.83 -31.65 4.84
N ASP A 146 1.86 -32.46 5.29
CA ASP A 146 0.70 -31.94 6.02
C ASP A 146 1.11 -31.39 7.40
N GLU A 147 2.14 -31.98 8.03
CA GLU A 147 2.75 -31.43 9.25
C GLU A 147 3.36 -30.03 9.02
N THR A 148 4.03 -29.82 7.89
CA THR A 148 4.53 -28.48 7.53
C THR A 148 3.40 -27.48 7.34
N VAL A 149 2.28 -27.91 6.74
CA VAL A 149 1.07 -27.08 6.60
C VAL A 149 0.54 -26.68 7.98
N GLU A 150 0.36 -27.63 8.89
CA GLU A 150 -0.11 -27.36 10.26
C GLU A 150 0.80 -26.38 11.00
N ARG A 151 2.13 -26.54 10.87
CA ARG A 151 3.11 -25.62 11.45
C ARG A 151 3.02 -24.22 10.86
N TRP A 152 2.80 -24.10 9.55
CA TRP A 152 2.60 -22.80 8.90
C TRP A 152 1.31 -22.15 9.39
N GLU A 153 0.19 -22.88 9.41
CA GLU A 153 -1.12 -22.39 9.86
C GLU A 153 -1.12 -21.95 11.33
N ALA A 154 -0.36 -22.62 12.20
CA ALA A 154 -0.19 -22.27 13.61
C ALA A 154 0.63 -20.99 13.85
N GLY A 155 1.33 -20.51 12.83
CA GLY A 155 2.18 -19.32 12.84
C GLY A 155 3.61 -19.58 13.31
N VAL A 156 4.55 -18.87 12.69
CA VAL A 156 6.01 -19.04 12.86
C VAL A 156 6.62 -17.78 13.48
N TRP A 157 7.67 -17.95 14.29
CA TRP A 157 8.39 -16.83 14.89
C TRP A 157 9.31 -16.15 13.86
N LEU A 158 9.11 -14.86 13.65
CA LEU A 158 10.00 -13.98 12.90
C LEU A 158 10.64 -12.96 13.87
N PRO A 159 11.76 -12.30 13.51
CA PRO A 159 12.37 -11.22 14.30
C PRO A 159 11.38 -10.16 14.82
N GLU A 160 10.36 -9.83 14.03
CA GLU A 160 9.30 -8.88 14.40
C GLU A 160 8.15 -9.49 15.24
N GLY A 161 8.28 -10.75 15.66
CA GLY A 161 7.29 -11.51 16.43
C GLY A 161 6.60 -12.62 15.64
N LYS A 162 5.79 -13.43 16.35
CA LYS A 162 5.04 -14.55 15.76
C LYS A 162 4.07 -14.07 14.67
N THR A 163 3.98 -14.80 13.56
CA THR A 163 2.95 -14.55 12.55
C THR A 163 1.56 -14.92 13.09
N ALA A 164 0.53 -14.25 12.60
CA ALA A 164 -0.85 -14.64 12.85
C ALA A 164 -1.13 -16.04 12.29
N ARG A 165 -2.19 -16.67 12.79
CA ARG A 165 -2.71 -17.89 12.18
C ARG A 165 -3.17 -17.61 10.75
N CYS A 166 -3.00 -18.58 9.87
CA CYS A 166 -3.38 -18.47 8.47
C CYS A 166 -4.01 -19.77 7.98
N SER A 167 -4.55 -19.74 6.76
CA SER A 167 -4.99 -20.96 6.08
C SER A 167 -4.03 -21.28 4.94
N VAL A 168 -3.56 -22.52 4.91
CA VAL A 168 -2.67 -23.06 3.89
C VAL A 168 -3.29 -24.33 3.33
N LYS A 169 -3.55 -24.34 2.03
CA LYS A 169 -4.10 -25.52 1.34
C LYS A 169 -3.17 -25.94 0.23
N ILE A 170 -2.85 -27.23 0.17
CA ILE A 170 -2.12 -27.81 -0.94
C ILE A 170 -3.05 -27.92 -2.14
N LEU A 171 -2.65 -27.30 -3.25
CA LEU A 171 -3.39 -27.35 -4.52
C LEU A 171 -2.84 -28.42 -5.45
N GLY A 172 -1.56 -28.74 -5.35
CA GLY A 172 -0.90 -29.77 -6.15
C GLY A 172 0.54 -29.99 -5.69
N ARG A 173 1.05 -31.20 -5.94
CA ARG A 173 2.43 -31.61 -5.63
C ARG A 173 3.03 -32.26 -6.88
N THR A 174 4.26 -31.93 -7.19
CA THR A 174 5.12 -32.67 -8.12
C THR A 174 6.28 -33.29 -7.32
N HIS A 175 7.24 -33.94 -8.00
CA HIS A 175 8.46 -34.39 -7.34
C HIS A 175 9.37 -33.23 -6.89
N GLU A 176 9.33 -32.09 -7.59
CA GLU A 176 10.25 -30.98 -7.38
C GLU A 176 9.61 -29.78 -6.69
N THR A 177 8.29 -29.62 -6.80
CA THR A 177 7.57 -28.42 -6.32
C THR A 177 6.23 -28.75 -5.68
N THR A 178 5.77 -27.87 -4.80
CA THR A 178 4.43 -27.87 -4.24
C THR A 178 3.74 -26.54 -4.51
N ILE A 179 2.49 -26.59 -4.98
CA ILE A 179 1.64 -25.42 -5.15
C ILE A 179 0.68 -25.33 -3.96
N LEU A 180 0.69 -24.17 -3.31
CA LEU A 180 -0.10 -23.85 -2.12
C LEU A 180 -1.05 -22.69 -2.40
N ARG A 181 -2.21 -22.70 -1.75
CA ARG A 181 -3.05 -21.53 -1.51
C ARG A 181 -2.82 -21.05 -0.09
N VAL A 182 -2.29 -19.85 0.07
CA VAL A 182 -2.03 -19.24 1.38
C VAL A 182 -2.96 -18.04 1.55
N VAL A 183 -3.73 -18.01 2.64
CA VAL A 183 -4.65 -16.92 2.97
C VAL A 183 -4.19 -16.25 4.27
N LEU A 184 -3.84 -14.97 4.18
CA LEU A 184 -3.32 -14.15 5.29
C LEU A 184 -4.27 -12.99 5.59
N THR A 185 -4.34 -12.57 6.85
CA THR A 185 -4.97 -11.30 7.27
C THR A 185 -3.94 -10.20 7.52
N GLU A 186 -2.67 -10.56 7.68
CA GLU A 186 -1.54 -9.65 7.85
C GLU A 186 -0.62 -9.62 6.61
N GLY A 187 0.41 -8.77 6.65
CA GLY A 187 1.34 -8.58 5.53
C GLY A 187 2.72 -8.13 5.99
N LYS A 188 3.40 -8.94 6.82
CA LYS A 188 4.79 -8.66 7.22
C LYS A 188 5.73 -8.71 6.02
N LYS A 189 6.88 -8.04 6.10
CA LYS A 189 7.83 -7.92 4.97
C LYS A 189 8.26 -9.31 4.49
N ARG A 190 7.95 -9.63 3.23
CA ARG A 190 8.27 -10.92 2.56
C ARG A 190 7.80 -12.15 3.34
N GLN A 191 6.70 -12.04 4.10
CA GLN A 191 6.26 -13.05 5.06
C GLN A 191 6.19 -14.46 4.48
N ILE A 192 5.46 -14.65 3.37
CA ILE A 192 5.29 -15.97 2.73
C ILE A 192 6.65 -16.61 2.39
N ARG A 193 7.54 -15.85 1.74
CA ARG A 193 8.85 -16.35 1.32
C ARG A 193 9.73 -16.72 2.53
N ARG A 194 9.66 -15.92 3.60
CA ARG A 194 10.42 -16.16 4.82
C ARG A 194 9.93 -17.38 5.57
N VAL A 195 8.61 -17.54 5.72
CA VAL A 195 8.04 -18.71 6.37
C VAL A 195 8.31 -19.97 5.55
N ALA A 196 8.13 -19.91 4.22
CA ALA A 196 8.43 -21.04 3.33
C ALA A 196 9.90 -21.47 3.34
N ALA A 197 10.84 -20.55 3.61
CA ALA A 197 12.26 -20.89 3.67
C ALA A 197 12.69 -21.46 5.04
N MET A 198 11.86 -21.31 6.08
CA MET A 198 12.12 -21.81 7.44
C MET A 198 11.51 -23.19 7.70
N LEU A 199 10.52 -23.57 6.90
CA LEU A 199 9.75 -24.79 7.04
C LEU A 199 10.11 -25.78 5.93
#